data_AF-A0A849V9E4-F1
#
_entry.id   AF-A0A849V9E4-F1
#
_cell.length_a   1.000
_cell.length_b   1.000
_cell.length_c   1.000
_cell.angle_alpha   90.00
_cell.angle_beta   90.00
_cell.angle_gamma   90.00
#
_symmetry.space_group_name_H-M   'P 1'
#
loop_
_entity.id
_entity.type
_entity.pdbx_description
1 polymer ?
#
loop_
_entity_poly.entity_id
_entity_poly.type
_entity_poly.pdbx_seq_one_letter_code
_entity_poly.pdbx_strand_id
1 'polypeptide(L)'
;MKDSAEKLKDKYGSLAKLANKCGMDRTTIYRVLNGTYTGDIAPHIEKINAQLNADHLDFQLDLESLSRLTIPRNIVSRVEALKGTVQTITNHCPEHTRELLQLVVFELEDIYQLCNN
;
A
#
# COMPACT_ATOMS: atom_id res chain seq x y z
N MET A 1 1.43 11.64 9.87
CA MET A 1 0.72 10.95 8.76
C MET A 1 -0.64 10.37 9.12
N LYS A 2 -0.86 9.75 10.31
CA LYS A 2 -2.23 9.53 10.86
C LYS A 2 -3.13 10.78 10.78
N ASP A 3 -2.47 11.92 10.85
CA ASP A 3 -3.00 13.27 10.76
C ASP A 3 -3.69 13.63 9.42
N SER A 4 -3.29 13.08 8.26
CA SER A 4 -3.91 13.46 6.97
C SER A 4 -5.33 12.93 6.84
N ALA A 5 -5.59 11.70 7.29
CA ALA A 5 -6.92 11.11 7.26
C ALA A 5 -7.89 11.81 8.23
N GLU A 6 -7.39 12.18 9.41
CA GLU A 6 -8.16 12.93 10.42
C GLU A 6 -8.46 14.34 9.94
N LYS A 7 -7.47 15.08 9.43
CA LYS A 7 -7.66 16.42 8.84
C LYS A 7 -8.69 16.42 7.71
N LEU A 8 -8.61 15.45 6.81
CA LEU A 8 -9.59 15.31 5.72
C LEU A 8 -10.98 14.96 6.25
N LYS A 9 -11.07 14.12 7.27
CA LYS A 9 -12.35 13.80 7.91
C LYS A 9 -12.95 15.04 8.57
N ASP A 10 -12.15 15.90 9.20
CA ASP A 10 -12.63 17.13 9.82
C ASP A 10 -13.12 18.15 8.79
N LYS A 11 -12.40 18.29 7.65
CA LYS A 11 -12.80 19.21 6.57
C LYS A 11 -14.07 18.76 5.84
N TYR A 12 -14.24 17.46 5.62
CA TYR A 12 -15.36 16.91 4.86
C TYR A 12 -16.50 16.35 5.72
N GLY A 13 -16.33 16.30 7.04
CA GLY A 13 -17.20 15.60 8.00
C GLY A 13 -17.07 14.06 7.93
N SER A 14 -16.76 13.49 6.76
CA SER A 14 -16.42 12.08 6.59
C SER A 14 -15.57 11.84 5.35
N LEU A 15 -14.74 10.79 5.40
CA LEU A 15 -14.00 10.32 4.23
C LEU A 15 -14.91 9.73 3.14
N ALA A 16 -16.13 9.31 3.50
CA ALA A 16 -17.13 8.88 2.51
C ALA A 16 -17.59 10.04 1.61
N LYS A 17 -17.75 11.24 2.17
CA LYS A 17 -18.11 12.44 1.40
C LYS A 17 -17.00 12.83 0.43
N LEU A 18 -15.75 12.77 0.88
CA LEU A 18 -14.57 12.99 0.02
C LEU A 18 -14.51 11.93 -1.10
N ALA A 19 -14.73 10.65 -0.79
CA ALA A 19 -14.71 9.57 -1.77
C ALA A 19 -15.75 9.79 -2.88
N ASN A 20 -16.97 10.17 -2.51
CA ASN A 20 -18.03 10.50 -3.47
C ASN A 20 -17.64 11.68 -4.38
N LYS A 21 -17.04 12.74 -3.82
CA LYS A 21 -16.57 13.90 -4.59
C LYS A 21 -15.45 13.53 -5.57
N CYS A 22 -14.50 12.70 -5.15
CA CYS A 22 -13.42 12.22 -6.01
C CYS A 22 -13.86 11.15 -7.04
N GLY A 23 -15.11 10.66 -6.97
CA GLY A 23 -15.57 9.55 -7.80
C GLY A 23 -14.80 8.24 -7.51
N MET A 24 -14.46 8.01 -6.24
CA MET A 24 -13.63 6.89 -5.79
C MET A 24 -14.40 6.01 -4.80
N ASP A 25 -14.08 4.71 -4.78
CA ASP A 25 -14.57 3.84 -3.72
C ASP A 25 -14.04 4.31 -2.35
N ARG A 26 -14.92 4.26 -1.34
CA ARG A 26 -14.60 4.65 0.02
C ARG A 26 -13.40 3.88 0.56
N THR A 27 -13.36 2.57 0.30
CA THR A 27 -12.30 1.68 0.78
C THR A 27 -10.96 2.05 0.16
N THR A 28 -10.94 2.47 -1.11
CA THR A 28 -9.74 2.97 -1.78
C THR A 28 -9.17 4.19 -1.06
N ILE A 29 -10.00 5.20 -0.75
CA ILE A 29 -9.54 6.36 0.03
C ILE A 29 -8.95 5.97 1.38
N TYR A 30 -9.63 5.09 2.13
CA TYR A 30 -9.11 4.61 3.42
C TYR A 30 -7.77 3.92 3.26
N ARG A 31 -7.64 3.06 2.25
CA ARG A 31 -6.40 2.32 1.99
C ARG A 31 -5.27 3.25 1.58
N VAL A 32 -5.53 4.23 0.73
CA VAL A 32 -4.53 5.21 0.29
C VAL A 32 -4.05 6.04 1.48
N LEU A 33 -4.97 6.61 2.27
CA LEU A 33 -4.62 7.47 3.40
C LEU A 33 -3.94 6.74 4.56
N ASN A 34 -4.23 5.44 4.73
CA ASN A 34 -3.60 4.60 5.76
C ASN A 34 -2.33 3.89 5.28
N GLY A 35 -1.93 4.07 4.02
CA GLY A 35 -0.79 3.38 3.42
C GLY A 35 -0.97 1.87 3.36
N THR A 36 -2.19 1.39 3.08
CA THR A 36 -2.53 -0.03 2.91
C THR A 36 -3.07 -0.34 1.51
N TYR A 37 -2.93 0.61 0.57
CA TYR A 37 -3.33 0.42 -0.82
C TYR A 37 -2.25 -0.31 -1.62
N THR A 38 -2.60 -1.44 -2.23
CA THR A 38 -1.62 -2.34 -2.85
C THR A 38 -1.31 -2.07 -4.33
N GLY A 39 -2.00 -1.11 -4.93
CA GLY A 39 -1.75 -0.66 -6.30
C GLY A 39 -0.96 0.64 -6.38
N ASP A 40 -0.94 1.24 -7.58
CA ASP A 40 -0.40 2.58 -7.78
C ASP A 40 -1.27 3.63 -7.07
N ILE A 41 -0.66 4.36 -6.12
CA ILE A 41 -1.34 5.41 -5.35
C ILE A 41 -1.29 6.77 -6.03
N ALA A 42 -0.36 7.03 -6.94
CA ALA A 42 -0.16 8.34 -7.58
C ALA A 42 -1.46 8.92 -8.18
N PRO A 43 -2.21 8.19 -9.03
CA PRO A 43 -3.44 8.72 -9.62
C PRO A 43 -4.53 9.01 -8.57
N HIS A 44 -4.51 8.31 -7.44
CA HIS A 44 -5.46 8.54 -6.34
C HIS A 44 -5.12 9.80 -5.56
N ILE A 45 -3.83 10.02 -5.29
CA ILE A 45 -3.35 11.24 -4.63
C ILE A 45 -3.60 12.47 -5.50
N GLU A 46 -3.33 12.38 -6.80
CA GLU A 46 -3.61 13.44 -7.77
C GLU A 46 -5.10 13.82 -7.78
N LYS A 47 -6.00 12.83 -7.83
CA LYS A 47 -7.45 13.08 -7.77
C LYS A 47 -7.89 13.74 -6.47
N ILE A 48 -7.38 13.27 -5.34
CA ILE A 48 -7.72 13.86 -4.04
C ILE A 48 -7.21 15.30 -3.99
N ASN A 49 -5.97 15.57 -4.38
CA ASN A 49 -5.40 16.93 -4.41
C ASN A 49 -6.16 17.86 -5.36
N ALA A 50 -6.57 17.37 -6.53
CA ALA A 50 -7.42 18.13 -7.45
C ALA A 50 -8.77 18.51 -6.79
N GLN A 51 -9.39 17.58 -6.05
CA GLN A 51 -10.63 17.86 -5.33
C GLN A 51 -10.43 18.84 -4.17
N LEU A 52 -9.33 18.74 -3.44
CA LEU A 52 -8.98 19.68 -2.37
C LEU A 52 -8.79 21.10 -2.91
N ASN A 53 -8.10 21.23 -4.04
CA ASN A 53 -7.93 22.51 -4.73
C ASN A 53 -9.28 23.07 -5.23
N ALA A 54 -10.15 22.22 -5.77
CA ALA A 54 -11.49 22.61 -6.23
C ALA A 54 -12.40 23.08 -5.08
N ASP A 55 -12.22 22.54 -3.88
CA ASP A 55 -12.91 22.95 -2.66
C ASP A 55 -12.19 24.11 -1.92
N HIS A 56 -11.15 24.70 -2.53
CA HIS A 56 -10.32 25.78 -1.96
C HIS A 56 -9.74 25.46 -0.57
N LEU A 57 -9.32 24.21 -0.35
CA LEU A 57 -8.68 23.79 0.88
C LEU A 57 -7.17 23.98 0.78
N ASP A 58 -6.60 24.71 1.75
CA ASP A 58 -5.15 24.88 1.92
C ASP A 58 -4.53 23.63 2.57
N PHE A 59 -4.67 22.50 1.88
CA PHE A 59 -4.15 21.21 2.31
C PHE A 59 -3.91 20.35 1.06
N GLN A 60 -2.74 19.71 1.00
CA GLN A 60 -2.41 18.75 -0.04
C GLN A 60 -1.82 17.49 0.58
N LEU A 61 -2.16 16.35 -0.03
CA LEU A 61 -1.55 15.08 0.27
C LEU A 61 -0.16 15.02 -0.39
N ASP A 62 0.84 14.72 0.44
CA ASP A 62 2.20 14.46 -0.01
C ASP A 62 2.33 13.02 -0.54
N LEU A 63 2.50 12.91 -1.87
CA LEU A 63 2.70 11.65 -2.56
C LEU A 63 3.96 10.94 -2.09
N GLU A 64 5.05 11.67 -1.83
CA GLU A 64 6.33 11.06 -1.49
C GLU A 64 6.24 10.38 -0.13
N SER A 65 5.73 11.09 0.88
CA SER A 65 5.50 10.51 2.21
C SER A 65 4.55 9.31 2.16
N LEU A 66 3.45 9.38 1.40
CA LEU A 66 2.50 8.26 1.29
C LEU A 66 3.10 7.07 0.54
N SER A 67 3.93 7.31 -0.48
CA SER A 67 4.64 6.26 -1.22
C SER A 67 5.64 5.53 -0.33
N ARG A 68 6.39 6.27 0.50
CA ARG A 68 7.34 5.69 1.47
C ARG A 68 6.67 4.75 2.48
N LEU A 69 5.40 4.96 2.84
CA LEU A 69 4.66 4.01 3.68
C LEU A 69 4.10 2.83 2.92
N THR A 70 3.60 3.09 1.71
CA THR A 70 2.77 2.13 0.97
C THR A 70 3.63 1.11 0.22
N ILE A 71 4.74 1.56 -0.39
CA ILE A 71 5.61 0.71 -1.21
C ILE A 71 6.23 -0.43 -0.38
N PRO A 72 6.85 -0.19 0.80
CA PRO A 72 7.44 -1.27 1.58
C PRO A 72 6.39 -2.29 2.03
N ARG A 73 5.19 -1.85 2.45
CA ARG A 73 4.09 -2.75 2.81
C ARG A 73 3.61 -3.61 1.66
N ASN A 74 3.55 -3.04 0.45
CA ASN A 74 3.16 -3.78 -0.75
C ASN A 74 4.18 -4.85 -1.11
N ILE A 75 5.46 -4.52 -0.97
CA ILE A 75 6.55 -5.48 -1.17
C ILE A 75 6.47 -6.58 -0.10
N VAL A 76 6.34 -6.23 1.18
CA VAL A 76 6.16 -7.18 2.30
C VAL A 76 5.02 -8.16 2.04
N SER A 77 3.83 -7.68 1.72
CA SER A 77 2.67 -8.54 1.47
C SER A 77 2.88 -9.48 0.28
N ARG A 78 3.53 -9.01 -0.79
CA ARG A 78 3.88 -9.86 -1.94
C ARG A 78 4.93 -10.90 -1.60
N VAL A 79 5.92 -10.52 -0.80
CA VAL A 79 6.96 -11.43 -0.31
C VAL A 79 6.37 -12.53 0.56
N GLU A 80 5.46 -12.21 1.48
CA GLU A 80 4.74 -13.21 2.29
C GLU A 80 3.93 -14.19 1.42
N ALA A 81 3.21 -13.68 0.41
CA ALA A 81 2.47 -14.53 -0.52
C ALA A 81 3.39 -15.44 -1.35
N LEU A 82 4.53 -14.92 -1.80
CA LEU A 82 5.55 -15.69 -2.52
C LEU A 82 6.17 -16.76 -1.63
N LYS A 83 6.49 -16.45 -0.37
CA LYS A 83 6.97 -17.44 0.61
C LYS A 83 5.99 -18.61 0.77
N GLY A 84 4.69 -18.33 0.91
CA GLY A 84 3.65 -19.37 0.99
C GLY A 84 3.56 -20.22 -0.28
N THR A 85 3.72 -19.59 -1.45
CA THR A 85 3.75 -20.29 -2.75
C THR A 85 4.98 -21.19 -2.86
N VAL A 86 6.16 -20.69 -2.52
CA VAL A 86 7.42 -21.46 -2.51
C VAL A 86 7.30 -22.64 -1.57
N GLN A 87 6.79 -22.46 -0.35
CA GLN A 87 6.57 -23.56 0.60
C GLN A 87 5.64 -24.64 0.03
N THR A 88 4.56 -24.23 -0.63
CA THR A 88 3.61 -25.16 -1.26
C THR A 88 4.30 -25.97 -2.35
N ILE A 89 5.11 -25.35 -3.20
CA ILE A 89 5.87 -26.02 -4.25
C ILE A 89 6.91 -26.97 -3.64
N THR A 90 7.67 -26.53 -2.63
CA THR A 90 8.69 -27.33 -1.94
C THR A 90 8.14 -28.66 -1.41
N ASN A 91 6.90 -28.65 -0.91
CA ASN A 91 6.23 -29.86 -0.40
C ASN A 91 5.97 -30.92 -1.50
N HIS A 92 5.93 -30.52 -2.77
CA HIS A 92 5.58 -31.38 -3.92
C HIS A 92 6.77 -31.64 -4.86
N CYS A 93 7.95 -31.09 -4.55
CA CYS A 93 9.15 -31.23 -5.39
C CYS A 93 10.15 -32.29 -4.88
N PRO A 94 10.96 -32.88 -5.78
CA PRO A 94 12.08 -33.74 -5.42
C PRO A 94 13.11 -33.03 -4.54
N GLU A 95 13.89 -33.80 -3.78
CA GLU A 95 14.83 -33.29 -2.77
C GLU A 95 15.87 -32.31 -3.34
N HIS A 96 16.44 -32.60 -4.52
CA HIS A 96 17.40 -31.72 -5.20
C HIS A 96 16.81 -30.36 -5.62
N THR A 97 15.49 -30.24 -5.74
CA THR A 97 14.81 -28.97 -6.03
C THR A 97 14.53 -28.19 -4.75
N ARG A 98 14.50 -28.84 -3.58
CA ARG A 98 14.25 -28.18 -2.30
C ARG A 98 15.38 -27.22 -1.92
N GLU A 99 16.63 -27.59 -2.18
CA GLU A 99 17.78 -26.71 -1.94
C GLU A 99 17.70 -25.41 -2.74
N LEU A 100 17.29 -25.49 -4.01
CA LEU A 100 17.06 -24.30 -4.85
C LEU A 100 15.91 -23.44 -4.33
N LEU A 101 14.82 -24.06 -3.85
CA LEU A 101 13.69 -23.34 -3.30
C LEU A 101 14.01 -22.68 -1.94
N GLN A 102 14.93 -23.25 -1.15
CA GLN A 102 15.44 -22.62 0.07
C GLN A 102 16.21 -21.32 -0.23
N LEU A 103 17.00 -21.29 -1.31
CA LEU A 103 17.65 -20.05 -1.76
C LEU A 103 16.63 -18.96 -2.11
N VAL A 104 15.53 -19.32 -2.76
CA VAL A 104 14.44 -18.37 -3.05
C VAL A 104 13.82 -17.83 -1.75
N VAL A 105 13.60 -18.67 -0.74
CA VAL A 105 13.08 -18.22 0.57
C VAL A 105 14.06 -17.27 1.25
N PHE A 106 15.37 -17.51 1.15
CA PHE A 106 16.41 -16.65 1.70
C PHE A 106 16.37 -15.24 1.08
N GLU A 107 16.38 -15.15 -0.25
CA GLU A 107 16.29 -13.86 -0.97
C GLU A 107 14.99 -13.11 -0.63
N LEU A 108 13.88 -13.83 -0.47
CA LEU A 108 12.60 -13.25 -0.03
C LEU A 108 12.67 -12.72 1.41
N GLU A 109 13.41 -13.36 2.31
CA GLU A 109 13.64 -12.85 3.67
C GLU A 109 14.45 -11.56 3.65
N ASP A 110 15.51 -11.48 2.85
CA ASP A 110 16.33 -10.26 2.75
C ASP A 110 15.51 -9.05 2.28
N ILE A 111 14.66 -9.24 1.26
CA ILE A 111 13.74 -8.19 0.78
C ILE A 111 12.74 -7.80 1.89
N TYR A 112 12.22 -8.77 2.63
CA TYR A 112 11.29 -8.53 3.74
C TYR A 112 11.92 -7.67 4.84
N GLN A 113 13.17 -7.97 5.22
CA GLN A 113 13.90 -7.23 6.25
C GLN A 113 14.21 -5.80 5.78
N LEU A 114 14.62 -5.61 4.52
CA LEU A 114 14.86 -4.28 3.95
C LEU A 114 13.60 -3.41 3.93
N CYS A 115 12.41 -4.00 3.80
CA CYS A 115 11.15 -3.26 3.76
C CYS A 115 10.54 -3.00 5.14
N ASN A 116 11.01 -3.66 6.20
CA ASN A 116 10.51 -3.48 7.57
C ASN A 116 11.43 -2.63 8.47
N ASN A 117 12.66 -2.34 8.02
CA ASN A 117 13.59 -1.41 8.68
C ASN A 117 13.38 0.04 8.23
#